data_AF-X1TYH9-F1
#
_entry.id   AF-X1TYH9-F1
#
_cell.length_a   1.000
_cell.length_b   1.000
_cell.length_c   1.000
_cell.angle_alpha   90.00
_cell.angle_beta   90.00
_cell.angle_gamma   90.00
#
_symmetry.space_group_name_H-M   'P 1'
#
loop_
_entity.id
_entity.type
_entity.pdbx_description
1 polymer ?
#
loop_
_entity_poly.entity_id
_entity_poly.type
_entity_poly.pdbx_seq_one_letter_code
_entity_poly.pdbx_strand_id
1 'polypeptide(L)'
;MYSELKQVEIPLVKTLQQKLGWEYIPSAELDELRDSYDNPFIVSYLKEAIVKLNSHKGITEEHADAIIHKLQRIESNEEFSQWLKGEQSFKPSQSENAVTIRLIDTENLQNNRFTVTNQFKQTITHSIIENEKHIKPDIVLFINGIPTTVIECKVLSTEEATWQEGIKQLERYQKHSPRLFTS
;
A
#
# COMPACT_ATOMS: atom_id res chain seq x y z
N MET A 1 11.93 -2.28 -29.55
CA MET A 1 10.59 -2.66 -29.06
C MET A 1 10.20 -1.65 -28.00
N TYR A 2 9.14 -0.87 -28.24
CA TYR A 2 8.61 0.09 -27.27
C TYR A 2 7.91 -0.70 -26.17
N SER A 3 8.27 -0.49 -24.90
CA SER A 3 7.62 -1.17 -23.78
C SER A 3 7.36 -0.17 -22.65
N GLU A 4 6.19 -0.30 -22.00
CA GLU A 4 5.77 0.50 -20.84
C GLU A 4 6.83 0.50 -19.74
N LEU A 5 7.38 -0.69 -19.46
CA LEU A 5 8.49 -0.86 -18.54
C LEU A 5 9.67 0.08 -18.79
N LYS A 6 10.15 0.18 -20.04
CA LYS A 6 11.36 0.94 -20.36
C LYS A 6 11.11 2.44 -20.49
N GLN A 7 9.92 2.82 -20.91
CA GLN A 7 9.61 4.21 -21.26
C GLN A 7 8.86 4.97 -20.18
N VAL A 8 8.17 4.28 -19.28
CA VAL A 8 7.35 4.90 -18.24
C VAL A 8 7.72 4.37 -16.87
N GLU A 9 7.63 3.06 -16.62
CA GLU A 9 7.82 2.52 -15.27
C GLU A 9 9.23 2.79 -14.73
N ILE A 10 10.28 2.40 -15.46
CA ILE A 10 11.67 2.60 -15.02
C ILE A 10 11.99 4.10 -14.83
N PRO A 11 11.66 5.01 -15.78
CA PRO A 11 11.84 6.44 -15.56
C PRO A 11 11.09 7.01 -14.36
N LEU A 12 9.86 6.54 -14.10
CA LEU A 12 9.06 6.96 -12.95
C LEU A 12 9.68 6.49 -11.64
N VAL A 13 10.04 5.20 -11.53
CA VAL A 13 10.73 4.63 -10.37
C VAL A 13 12.06 5.38 -10.11
N LYS A 14 12.85 5.64 -11.15
CA LYS A 14 14.09 6.41 -11.01
C LYS A 14 13.83 7.82 -10.50
N THR A 15 12.76 8.47 -10.94
CA THR A 15 12.38 9.81 -10.47
C THR A 15 12.01 9.77 -8.99
N LEU A 16 11.18 8.81 -8.58
CA LEU A 16 10.79 8.61 -7.19
C LEU A 16 12.03 8.36 -6.30
N GLN A 17 12.94 7.51 -6.74
CA GLN A 17 14.14 7.16 -5.97
C GLN A 17 15.14 8.33 -5.90
N GLN A 18 15.50 8.92 -7.04
CA GLN A 18 16.62 9.86 -7.12
C GLN A 18 16.23 11.30 -6.75
N LYS A 19 14.96 11.69 -6.94
CA LYS A 19 14.50 13.07 -6.70
C LYS A 19 13.60 13.20 -5.49
N LEU A 20 12.86 12.15 -5.13
CA LEU A 20 11.86 12.20 -4.06
C LEU A 20 12.22 11.32 -2.86
N GLY A 21 13.33 10.57 -2.91
CA GLY A 21 13.85 9.80 -1.79
C GLY A 21 13.10 8.50 -1.48
N TRP A 22 12.34 7.97 -2.44
CA TRP A 22 11.64 6.70 -2.26
C TRP A 22 12.60 5.51 -2.35
N GLU A 23 12.42 4.53 -1.48
CA GLU A 23 13.12 3.25 -1.54
C GLU A 23 12.47 2.38 -2.62
N TYR A 24 13.21 2.04 -3.68
CA TYR A 24 12.74 1.07 -4.66
C TYR A 24 13.03 -0.34 -4.19
N ILE A 25 11.99 -1.17 -4.09
CA ILE A 25 12.10 -2.60 -3.82
C ILE A 25 11.52 -3.36 -5.02
N PRO A 26 12.29 -4.21 -5.73
CA PRO A 26 11.76 -5.06 -6.77
C PRO A 26 10.62 -5.94 -6.25
N SER A 27 9.56 -6.18 -7.05
CA SER A 27 8.41 -6.96 -6.56
C SER A 27 8.80 -8.35 -6.05
N ALA A 28 9.83 -8.99 -6.61
CA ALA A 28 10.30 -10.29 -6.11
C ALA A 28 10.86 -10.22 -4.67
N GLU A 29 11.59 -9.15 -4.33
CA GLU A 29 12.13 -8.93 -2.98
C GLU A 29 11.01 -8.49 -2.02
N LEU A 30 10.06 -7.67 -2.50
CA LEU A 30 8.91 -7.26 -1.71
C LEU A 30 7.96 -8.43 -1.40
N ASP A 31 7.85 -9.39 -2.32
CA ASP A 31 7.09 -10.63 -2.12
C ASP A 31 7.65 -11.45 -0.93
N GLU A 32 8.97 -11.36 -0.64
CA GLU A 32 9.59 -12.02 0.53
C GLU A 32 9.22 -11.34 1.86
N LEU A 33 8.78 -10.07 1.83
CA LEU A 33 8.33 -9.32 3.01
C LEU A 33 6.84 -9.54 3.31
N ARG A 34 6.13 -10.32 2.48
CA ARG A 34 4.68 -10.54 2.58
C ARG A 34 4.38 -11.99 2.89
N ASP A 35 3.53 -12.21 3.89
CA ASP A 35 3.06 -13.56 4.23
C ASP A 35 2.18 -14.17 3.13
N SER A 36 1.45 -13.33 2.39
CA SER A 36 0.63 -13.75 1.27
C SER A 36 0.33 -12.60 0.30
N TYR A 37 -0.11 -12.95 -0.91
CA TYR A 37 -0.61 -11.98 -1.88
C TYR A 37 -2.00 -11.42 -1.55
N ASP A 38 -2.66 -11.94 -0.51
CA ASP A 38 -3.99 -11.48 -0.08
C ASP A 38 -3.90 -10.21 0.76
N ASN A 39 -2.80 -10.04 1.49
CA ASN A 39 -2.54 -8.90 2.33
C ASN A 39 -1.81 -7.81 1.52
N PRO A 40 -2.41 -6.62 1.35
CA PRO A 40 -1.78 -5.56 0.59
C PRO A 40 -0.66 -4.86 1.41
N PHE A 41 -0.58 -5.05 2.73
CA PHE A 41 0.42 -4.40 3.58
C PHE A 41 1.80 -5.08 3.57
N ILE A 42 2.85 -4.27 3.73
CA ILE A 42 4.16 -4.73 4.21
C ILE A 42 4.13 -4.70 5.74
N VAL A 43 3.72 -5.82 6.35
CA VAL A 43 3.36 -5.90 7.77
C VAL A 43 4.50 -5.48 8.69
N SER A 44 5.74 -5.90 8.38
CA SER A 44 6.93 -5.53 9.16
C SER A 44 7.13 -4.02 9.23
N TYR A 45 7.01 -3.32 8.10
CA TYR A 45 7.16 -1.86 8.04
C TYR A 45 6.03 -1.13 8.76
N LEU A 46 4.79 -1.63 8.64
CA LEU A 46 3.64 -1.07 9.33
C LEU A 46 3.77 -1.25 10.85
N LYS A 47 4.24 -2.41 11.31
CA LYS A 47 4.49 -2.68 12.72
C LYS A 47 5.57 -1.75 13.28
N GLU A 48 6.71 -1.64 12.60
CA GLU A 48 7.79 -0.72 12.97
C GLU A 48 7.28 0.73 13.10
N ALA A 49 6.48 1.19 12.14
CA ALA A 49 5.95 2.54 12.14
C ALA A 49 4.93 2.77 13.27
N ILE A 50 3.99 1.84 13.51
CA ILE A 50 3.02 1.97 14.59
C ILE A 50 3.72 2.09 15.94
N VAL A 51 4.72 1.24 16.20
CA VAL A 51 5.51 1.27 17.45
C VAL A 51 6.28 2.58 17.54
N LYS A 52 7.04 2.95 16.49
CA LYS A 52 7.84 4.17 16.48
C LYS A 52 7.00 5.42 16.75
N LEU A 53 5.90 5.60 16.01
CA LEU A 53 5.08 6.81 16.05
C LEU A 53 4.21 6.92 17.31
N ASN A 54 3.95 5.82 18.00
CA ASN A 54 3.04 5.80 19.16
C ASN A 54 3.70 5.29 20.46
N SER A 55 5.01 5.09 20.47
CA SER A 55 5.79 4.63 21.65
C SER A 55 5.57 5.48 22.90
N HIS A 56 5.50 6.81 22.74
CA HIS A 56 5.22 7.77 23.82
C HIS A 56 3.83 7.61 24.46
N LYS A 57 2.91 6.84 23.83
CA LYS A 57 1.57 6.51 24.32
C LYS A 57 1.51 5.11 24.96
N GLY A 58 2.64 4.41 25.08
CA GLY A 58 2.69 3.04 25.61
C GLY A 58 2.33 1.95 24.58
N ILE A 59 2.32 2.26 23.29
CA ILE A 59 2.08 1.25 22.25
C ILE A 59 3.31 0.36 22.10
N THR A 60 3.09 -0.94 22.22
CA THR A 60 4.11 -2.00 22.13
C THR A 60 3.96 -2.76 20.81
N GLU A 61 4.86 -3.68 20.54
CA GLU A 61 4.75 -4.58 19.38
C GLU A 61 3.47 -5.43 19.41
N GLU A 62 3.05 -5.92 20.57
CA GLU A 62 1.81 -6.70 20.74
C GLU A 62 0.56 -5.86 20.41
N HIS A 63 0.56 -4.59 20.86
CA HIS A 63 -0.48 -3.63 20.50
C HIS A 63 -0.49 -3.37 18.98
N ALA A 64 0.68 -3.24 18.36
CA ALA A 64 0.80 -3.05 16.93
C ALA A 64 0.25 -4.24 16.13
N ASP A 65 0.52 -5.48 16.57
CA ASP A 65 -0.05 -6.68 15.95
C ASP A 65 -1.58 -6.67 16.01
N ALA A 66 -2.16 -6.31 17.17
CA ALA A 66 -3.60 -6.19 17.33
C ALA A 66 -4.22 -5.10 16.44
N ILE A 67 -3.54 -3.95 16.32
CA ILE A 67 -3.95 -2.85 15.44
C ILE A 67 -3.90 -3.29 13.97
N ILE A 68 -2.81 -3.91 13.52
CA ILE A 68 -2.68 -4.41 12.14
C ILE A 68 -3.76 -5.42 11.81
N HIS A 69 -4.03 -6.34 12.74
CA HIS A 69 -5.09 -7.33 12.58
C HIS A 69 -6.48 -6.69 12.49
N LYS A 70 -6.71 -5.56 13.17
CA LYS A 70 -7.92 -4.74 12.97
C LYS A 70 -7.92 -4.07 11.60
N LEU A 71 -6.84 -3.41 11.19
CA LEU A 71 -6.70 -2.74 9.89
C LEU A 71 -6.97 -3.70 8.72
N GLN A 72 -6.48 -4.93 8.81
CA GLN A 72 -6.70 -5.97 7.79
C GLN A 72 -8.18 -6.36 7.61
N ARG A 73 -9.05 -6.10 8.59
CA ARG A 73 -10.49 -6.40 8.50
C ARG A 73 -11.34 -5.23 8.05
N ILE A 74 -10.75 -4.06 7.85
CA ILE A 74 -11.49 -2.89 7.41
C ILE A 74 -11.84 -3.08 5.93
N GLU A 75 -13.14 -3.01 5.63
CA GLU A 75 -13.67 -3.07 4.27
C GLU A 75 -14.19 -1.68 3.82
N SER A 76 -14.25 -0.71 4.73
CA SER A 76 -14.71 0.66 4.46
C SER A 76 -13.53 1.60 4.25
N ASN A 77 -13.47 2.22 3.07
CA ASN A 77 -12.48 3.27 2.79
C ASN A 77 -12.66 4.50 3.71
N GLU A 78 -13.88 4.80 4.15
CA GLU A 78 -14.12 5.90 5.10
C GLU A 78 -13.47 5.59 6.46
N GLU A 79 -13.68 4.38 6.98
CA GLU A 79 -13.05 3.96 8.24
C GLU A 79 -11.52 3.94 8.11
N PHE A 80 -11.00 3.38 7.01
CA PHE A 80 -9.56 3.36 6.78
C PHE A 80 -8.96 4.77 6.67
N SER A 81 -9.67 5.71 6.02
CA SER A 81 -9.26 7.11 5.96
C SER A 81 -9.16 7.76 7.35
N GLN A 82 -10.07 7.44 8.27
CA GLN A 82 -10.01 7.93 9.65
C GLN A 82 -8.79 7.37 10.41
N TRP A 83 -8.40 6.11 10.13
CA TRP A 83 -7.14 5.55 10.64
C TRP A 83 -5.91 6.29 10.10
N LEU A 84 -5.88 6.59 8.79
CA LEU A 84 -4.77 7.33 8.17
C LEU A 84 -4.63 8.75 8.76
N LYS A 85 -5.74 9.40 9.08
CA LYS A 85 -5.76 10.73 9.74
C LYS A 85 -5.40 10.68 11.22
N GLY A 86 -5.28 9.50 11.82
CA GLY A 86 -5.04 9.33 13.24
C GLY A 86 -6.23 9.70 14.13
N GLU A 87 -7.45 9.61 13.59
CA GLU A 87 -8.69 9.91 14.31
C GLU A 87 -9.19 8.69 15.11
N GLN A 88 -8.73 7.49 14.72
CA GLN A 88 -9.12 6.24 15.36
C GLN A 88 -8.31 5.94 16.61
N SER A 89 -9.01 5.45 17.63
CA SER A 89 -8.41 5.13 18.93
C SER A 89 -8.27 3.63 19.15
N PHE A 90 -7.27 3.28 19.97
CA PHE A 90 -7.00 1.94 20.43
C PHE A 90 -6.87 1.97 21.96
N LYS A 91 -7.45 0.98 22.62
CA LYS A 91 -7.38 0.84 24.09
C LYS A 91 -6.35 -0.25 24.40
N PRO A 92 -5.16 0.09 24.94
CA PRO A 92 -4.09 -0.91 25.09
C PRO A 92 -4.41 -1.97 26.15
N SER A 93 -5.08 -1.58 27.24
CA SER A 93 -5.60 -2.51 28.26
C SER A 93 -6.92 -2.04 28.86
N GLN A 94 -7.61 -2.90 29.62
CA GLN A 94 -8.88 -2.52 30.27
C GLN A 94 -8.72 -1.35 31.26
N SER A 95 -7.56 -1.25 31.91
CA SER A 95 -7.20 -0.24 32.90
C SER A 95 -6.70 1.08 32.30
N GLU A 96 -6.31 1.10 31.03
CA GLU A 96 -5.76 2.29 30.37
C GLU A 96 -6.82 3.04 29.55
N ASN A 97 -6.58 4.33 29.34
CA ASN A 97 -7.43 5.13 28.46
C ASN A 97 -7.16 4.80 26.99
N ALA A 98 -8.18 4.96 26.15
CA ALA A 98 -8.01 4.86 24.71
C ALA A 98 -7.13 6.02 24.21
N VAL A 99 -6.21 5.71 23.30
CA VAL A 99 -5.30 6.67 22.67
C VAL A 99 -5.48 6.64 21.16
N THR A 100 -5.38 7.78 20.49
CA THR A 100 -5.38 7.83 19.02
C THR A 100 -4.11 7.20 18.47
N ILE A 101 -4.21 6.50 17.35
CA ILE A 101 -3.08 5.82 16.72
C ILE A 101 -2.67 6.56 15.46
N ARG A 102 -1.39 6.95 15.39
CA ARG A 102 -0.79 7.56 14.21
C ARG A 102 -0.16 6.47 13.34
N LEU A 103 -0.64 6.31 12.11
CA LEU A 103 -0.06 5.39 11.12
C LEU A 103 0.98 6.08 10.23
N ILE A 104 0.78 7.37 9.97
CA ILE A 104 1.65 8.21 9.13
C ILE A 104 1.95 9.49 9.90
N ASP A 105 3.21 9.92 9.89
CA ASP A 105 3.62 11.22 10.41
C ASP A 105 3.49 12.30 9.34
N THR A 106 2.40 13.05 9.38
CA THR A 106 2.14 14.17 8.46
C THR A 106 2.82 15.47 8.88
N GLU A 107 3.34 15.54 10.11
CA GLU A 107 4.03 16.71 10.67
C GLU A 107 5.52 16.68 10.31
N ASN A 108 6.14 15.50 10.38
CA ASN A 108 7.52 15.27 9.97
C ASN A 108 7.63 14.06 9.03
N LEU A 109 7.64 14.34 7.72
CA LEU A 109 7.66 13.30 6.69
C LEU A 109 8.88 12.37 6.77
N GLN A 110 10.01 12.83 7.32
CA GLN A 110 11.23 12.03 7.48
C GLN A 110 11.07 10.88 8.48
N ASN A 111 10.00 10.90 9.28
CA ASN A 111 9.70 9.80 10.19
C ASN A 111 9.06 8.59 9.49
N ASN A 112 8.60 8.75 8.25
CA ASN A 112 7.96 7.69 7.48
C ASN A 112 8.95 6.97 6.55
N ARG A 113 8.67 5.71 6.27
CA ARG A 113 9.30 4.94 5.20
C ARG A 113 8.46 5.07 3.92
N PHE A 114 9.09 5.50 2.84
CA PHE A 114 8.47 5.60 1.51
C PHE A 114 9.03 4.52 0.60
N THR A 115 8.18 3.60 0.13
CA THR A 115 8.60 2.46 -0.68
C THR A 115 7.85 2.45 -2.01
N VAL A 116 8.56 2.28 -3.11
CA VAL A 116 8.00 2.08 -4.44
C VAL A 116 8.34 0.68 -4.92
N THR A 117 7.37 -0.01 -5.50
CA THR A 117 7.59 -1.24 -6.23
C THR A 117 6.89 -1.17 -7.58
N ASN A 118 7.36 -1.98 -8.52
CA ASN A 118 6.70 -2.13 -9.81
C ASN A 118 6.21 -3.56 -9.99
N GLN A 119 5.18 -3.74 -10.83
CA GLN A 119 4.65 -5.04 -11.21
C GLN A 119 4.12 -5.84 -9.99
N PHE A 120 3.45 -5.14 -9.06
CA PHE A 120 3.01 -5.65 -7.76
C PHE A 120 1.92 -6.70 -7.91
N LYS A 121 2.07 -7.89 -7.32
CA LYS A 121 1.02 -8.92 -7.38
C LYS A 121 0.06 -8.81 -6.20
N GLN A 122 -1.22 -8.87 -6.46
CA GLN A 122 -2.24 -8.91 -5.42
C GLN A 122 -3.34 -9.91 -5.78
N THR A 123 -3.74 -10.77 -4.84
CA THR A 123 -4.74 -11.81 -5.08
C THR A 123 -6.08 -11.23 -5.52
N ILE A 124 -6.67 -11.87 -6.52
CA ILE A 124 -8.06 -11.63 -6.91
C ILE A 124 -8.95 -12.30 -5.86
N THR A 125 -9.69 -11.48 -5.11
CA THR A 125 -10.60 -11.93 -4.06
C THR A 125 -12.07 -11.86 -4.49
N HIS A 126 -12.34 -11.10 -5.55
CA HIS A 126 -13.69 -10.85 -6.05
C HIS A 126 -13.73 -11.10 -7.56
N SER A 127 -14.77 -11.81 -8.00
CA SER A 127 -14.93 -12.31 -9.38
C SER A 127 -13.82 -13.28 -9.79
N ILE A 128 -14.21 -14.51 -10.14
CA ILE A 128 -13.26 -15.51 -10.64
C ILE A 128 -12.94 -15.14 -12.09
N ILE A 129 -11.66 -14.89 -12.39
CA ILE A 129 -11.14 -14.80 -13.74
C ILE A 129 -10.48 -16.13 -14.06
N GLU A 130 -10.90 -16.81 -15.12
CA GLU A 130 -10.27 -18.06 -15.52
C GLU A 130 -8.77 -17.85 -15.79
N ASN A 131 -7.93 -18.66 -15.17
CA ASN A 131 -6.47 -18.67 -15.33
C ASN A 131 -5.70 -17.45 -14.79
N GLU A 132 -6.35 -16.50 -14.09
CA GLU A 132 -5.67 -15.38 -13.44
C GLU A 132 -5.92 -15.39 -11.92
N LYS A 133 -4.84 -15.47 -11.14
CA LYS A 133 -4.90 -15.50 -9.67
C LYS A 133 -4.64 -14.15 -9.01
N HIS A 134 -3.96 -13.25 -9.72
CA HIS A 134 -3.52 -11.98 -9.17
C HIS A 134 -3.72 -10.88 -10.19
N ILE A 135 -4.14 -9.70 -9.73
CA ILE A 135 -3.91 -8.47 -10.47
C ILE A 135 -2.42 -8.11 -10.39
N LYS A 136 -1.96 -7.28 -11.33
CA LYS A 136 -0.56 -6.88 -11.40
C LYS A 136 -0.38 -5.40 -11.75
N PRO A 137 -0.72 -4.45 -10.86
CA PRO A 137 -0.50 -3.04 -11.12
C PRO A 137 0.96 -2.70 -11.46
N ASP A 138 1.13 -1.75 -12.37
CA ASP A 138 2.45 -1.38 -12.87
C ASP A 138 3.33 -0.78 -11.78
N ILE A 139 2.81 0.13 -10.96
CA ILE A 139 3.53 0.72 -9.82
C ILE A 139 2.61 0.83 -8.60
N VAL A 140 3.12 0.47 -7.43
CA VAL A 140 2.46 0.70 -6.14
C VAL A 140 3.39 1.46 -5.20
N LEU A 141 2.84 2.49 -4.56
CA LEU A 141 3.51 3.33 -3.59
C LEU A 141 3.03 2.99 -2.19
N PHE A 142 3.98 2.81 -1.26
CA PHE A 142 3.72 2.54 0.15
C PHE A 142 4.25 3.63 1.05
N ILE A 143 3.51 3.94 2.09
CA ILE A 143 3.97 4.75 3.23
C ILE A 143 3.86 3.87 4.47
N ASN A 144 4.99 3.64 5.16
CA ASN A 144 5.05 2.77 6.35
C ASN A 144 4.44 1.38 6.10
N GLY A 145 4.61 0.83 4.90
CA GLY A 145 4.03 -0.48 4.52
C GLY A 145 2.54 -0.47 4.16
N ILE A 146 1.89 0.69 4.16
CA ILE A 146 0.49 0.88 3.72
C ILE A 146 0.49 1.29 2.24
N PRO A 147 -0.16 0.56 1.32
CA PRO A 147 -0.25 0.98 -0.08
C PRO A 147 -1.20 2.15 -0.22
N THR A 148 -0.67 3.31 -0.60
CA THR A 148 -1.44 4.57 -0.70
C THR A 148 -1.75 4.97 -2.13
N THR A 149 -1.07 4.39 -3.12
CA THR A 149 -1.27 4.76 -4.53
C THR A 149 -0.97 3.59 -5.45
N VAL A 150 -1.88 3.36 -6.39
CA VAL A 150 -1.76 2.41 -7.49
C VAL A 150 -1.67 3.21 -8.79
N ILE A 151 -0.67 2.93 -9.62
CA ILE A 151 -0.39 3.67 -10.85
C ILE A 151 -0.31 2.69 -12.01
N GLU A 152 -1.12 2.91 -13.03
CA GLU A 152 -1.02 2.24 -14.33
C GLU A 152 -0.25 3.09 -15.33
N CYS A 153 0.72 2.48 -15.99
CA CYS A 153 1.54 3.11 -17.01
C CYS A 153 0.96 2.81 -18.40
N LYS A 154 1.05 3.78 -19.30
CA LYS A 154 0.65 3.63 -20.70
C LYS A 154 1.67 4.32 -21.60
N VAL A 155 2.11 3.66 -22.67
CA VAL A 155 2.96 4.29 -23.69
C VAL A 155 2.10 4.71 -24.86
N LEU A 156 2.08 6.00 -25.16
CA LEU A 156 1.29 6.59 -26.26
C LEU A 156 1.82 6.26 -27.66
N SER A 157 2.53 5.14 -27.83
CA SER A 157 3.12 4.73 -29.12
C SER A 157 2.13 3.98 -30.01
N THR A 158 0.93 3.64 -29.51
CA THR A 158 -0.14 2.98 -30.28
C THR A 158 -1.46 3.71 -30.03
N GLU A 159 -2.35 3.73 -31.02
CA GLU A 159 -3.69 4.36 -30.89
C GLU A 159 -4.54 3.69 -29.79
N GLU A 160 -4.28 2.42 -29.49
CA GLU A 160 -5.00 1.64 -28.47
C GLU A 160 -4.52 1.93 -27.03
N ALA A 161 -3.26 2.36 -26.86
CA ALA A 161 -2.70 2.65 -25.54
C ALA A 161 -3.09 4.05 -25.07
N THR A 162 -4.30 4.16 -24.51
CA THR A 162 -4.87 5.42 -24.02
C THR A 162 -4.93 5.47 -22.50
N TRP A 163 -5.00 6.68 -21.95
CA TRP A 163 -5.27 6.89 -20.52
C TRP A 163 -6.64 6.31 -20.10
N GLN A 164 -7.60 6.23 -21.02
CA GLN A 164 -8.91 5.62 -20.77
C GLN A 164 -8.79 4.12 -20.51
N GLU A 165 -7.88 3.43 -21.22
CA GLU A 165 -7.60 2.02 -20.95
C GLU A 165 -6.94 1.84 -19.58
N GLY A 166 -6.04 2.74 -19.19
CA GLY A 166 -5.48 2.76 -17.84
C GLY A 166 -6.57 2.89 -16.75
N ILE A 167 -7.56 3.76 -16.95
CA ILE A 167 -8.69 3.89 -16.02
C ILE A 167 -9.49 2.59 -15.93
N LYS A 168 -9.81 1.96 -17.07
CA LYS A 168 -10.53 0.68 -17.07
C LYS A 168 -9.74 -0.43 -16.37
N GLN A 169 -8.41 -0.43 -16.49
CA GLN A 169 -7.54 -1.36 -15.77
C GLN A 169 -7.60 -1.13 -14.25
N LEU A 170 -7.54 0.12 -13.80
CA LEU A 170 -7.69 0.48 -12.38
C LEU A 170 -9.07 0.09 -11.83
N GLU A 171 -10.16 0.38 -12.56
CA GLU A 171 -11.53 -0.01 -12.17
C GLU A 171 -11.65 -1.54 -12.04
N ARG A 172 -11.04 -2.28 -12.98
CA ARG A 172 -10.97 -3.74 -12.94
C ARG A 172 -10.19 -4.23 -11.72
N TYR A 173 -9.04 -3.62 -11.42
CA TYR A 173 -8.24 -3.96 -10.24
C TYR A 173 -8.99 -3.70 -8.93
N GLN A 174 -9.68 -2.56 -8.82
CA GLN A 174 -10.52 -2.25 -7.67
C GLN A 174 -11.67 -3.25 -7.50
N LYS A 175 -12.30 -3.68 -8.61
CA LYS A 175 -13.35 -4.70 -8.57
C LYS A 175 -12.83 -6.06 -8.13
N HIS A 176 -11.64 -6.46 -8.56
CA HIS A 176 -11.11 -7.80 -8.31
C HIS A 176 -10.33 -7.94 -7.00
N SER A 177 -9.66 -6.88 -6.58
CA SER A 177 -8.92 -6.84 -5.32
C SER A 177 -9.21 -5.54 -4.56
N PRO A 178 -10.45 -5.38 -4.06
CA PRO A 178 -10.87 -4.16 -3.39
C PRO A 178 -9.99 -3.80 -2.19
N ARG A 179 -9.40 -4.80 -1.51
CA ARG A 179 -8.51 -4.58 -0.37
C ARG A 179 -7.29 -3.73 -0.67
N LEU A 180 -6.79 -3.70 -1.92
CA LEU A 180 -5.69 -2.81 -2.31
C LEU A 180 -6.13 -1.34 -2.42
N PHE A 181 -7.43 -1.08 -2.50
CA PHE A 181 -8.04 0.24 -2.70
C PHE A 181 -8.87 0.71 -1.49
N THR A 182 -8.99 -0.12 -0.46
CA THR A 182 -9.65 0.20 0.83
C THR A 182 -8.62 0.19 1.97
N SER A 183 -7.38 0.54 1.64
CA SER A 183 -6.19 0.41 2.46
C SER A 183 -5.26 1.59 2.29
#